data_AF-A0A4P6BBS2-F1
#
_entry.id   AF-A0A4P6BBS2-F1
#
_cell.length_a   1.000
_cell.length_b   1.000
_cell.length_c   1.000
_cell.angle_alpha   90.00
_cell.angle_beta   90.00
_cell.angle_gamma   90.00
#
_symmetry.space_group_name_H-M   'P 1'
#
loop_
_entity.id
_entity.type
_entity.pdbx_description
1 polymer ?
#
loop_
_entity_poly.entity_id
_entity_poly.type
_entity_poly.pdbx_seq_one_letter_code
_entity_poly.pdbx_strand_id
1 'polypeptide(L)'
;MRVAALILGLIGSLLGLISSYLVANVISIAKSWAQATGVNFTENWGLVGITDPGTIEALGWITMICFVVSVVGAAFALSKPKIAGWAMIIPAAVVFLFGVVNVTIGISSVFLILAGIFSLIEAKQENRNVEIEENEEVYTEDTSLKSLFKAWWQAGKKDDHNLGGD
;
A
#
# COMPACT_ATOMS: atom_id res chain seq x y z
N MET A 1 -0.92 1.67 -13.01
CA MET A 1 -1.79 2.04 -11.87
C MET A 1 -1.04 2.84 -10.80
N ARG A 2 0.31 2.92 -10.86
CA ARG A 2 1.16 3.54 -9.83
C ARG A 2 0.82 4.99 -9.53
N VAL A 3 0.54 5.77 -10.58
CA VAL A 3 0.21 7.21 -10.45
C VAL A 3 -1.11 7.42 -9.72
N ALA A 4 -2.11 6.57 -9.96
CA ALA A 4 -3.39 6.65 -9.26
C ALA A 4 -3.25 6.28 -7.77
N ALA A 5 -2.47 5.24 -7.45
CA ALA A 5 -2.16 4.86 -6.07
C ALA A 5 -1.40 5.97 -5.33
N LEU A 6 -0.45 6.64 -6.01
CA LEU A 6 0.28 7.78 -5.44
C LEU A 6 -0.65 8.97 -5.17
N ILE A 7 -1.47 9.38 -6.15
CA ILE A 7 -2.36 10.53 -6.00
C ILE A 7 -3.41 10.27 -4.91
N LEU A 8 -4.07 9.11 -4.93
CA LEU A 8 -5.05 8.74 -3.91
C LEU A 8 -4.41 8.60 -2.53
N GLY A 9 -3.21 8.02 -2.46
CA GLY A 9 -2.46 7.87 -1.21
C GLY A 9 -2.06 9.22 -0.61
N LEU A 10 -1.61 10.17 -1.44
CA LEU A 10 -1.28 11.53 -0.99
C LEU A 10 -2.52 12.31 -0.56
N ILE A 11 -3.60 12.29 -1.35
CA ILE A 11 -4.86 12.98 -1.01
C ILE A 11 -5.42 12.42 0.30
N GLY A 12 -5.48 11.09 0.44
CA GLY A 12 -5.92 10.43 1.66
C GLY A 12 -5.08 10.85 2.86
N SER A 13 -3.75 10.72 2.77
CA SER A 13 -2.85 11.03 3.88
C SER A 13 -2.89 12.51 4.30
N LEU A 14 -2.91 13.43 3.32
CA LEU A 14 -2.94 14.88 3.59
C LEU A 14 -4.26 15.32 4.20
N LEU A 15 -5.40 14.82 3.70
CA LEU A 15 -6.70 15.08 4.31
C LEU A 15 -6.75 14.56 5.75
N GLY A 16 -6.17 13.39 6.00
CA GLY A 16 -6.05 12.81 7.33
C GLY A 16 -5.22 13.66 8.29
N LEU A 17 -4.06 14.16 7.83
CA LEU A 17 -3.19 15.05 8.62
C LEU A 17 -3.87 16.38 8.94
N ILE A 18 -4.48 17.02 7.94
CA ILE A 18 -5.19 18.30 8.12
C ILE A 18 -6.35 18.12 9.09
N SER A 19 -7.11 17.03 8.96
CA SER A 19 -8.22 16.73 9.86
C SER A 19 -7.73 16.46 11.29
N SER A 20 -6.66 15.69 11.45
CA SER A 20 -6.08 15.38 12.77
C SER A 20 -5.58 16.66 13.47
N TYR A 21 -4.94 17.56 12.72
CA TYR A 21 -4.49 18.86 13.23
C TYR A 21 -5.66 19.78 13.63
N LEU A 22 -6.70 19.85 12.81
CA LEU A 22 -7.92 20.61 13.12
C LEU A 22 -8.62 20.08 14.38
N VAL A 23 -8.77 18.77 14.49
CA VAL A 23 -9.41 18.13 15.65
C VAL A 23 -8.60 18.40 16.92
N ALA A 24 -7.27 18.27 16.87
CA ALA A 24 -6.40 18.57 18.02
C ALA A 24 -6.53 20.03 18.50
N ASN A 25 -6.58 20.99 17.57
CA ASN A 25 -6.74 22.41 17.92
C ASN A 25 -8.14 22.74 18.44
N VAL A 26 -9.20 22.19 17.85
CA VAL A 26 -10.58 22.39 18.32
C VAL A 26 -10.77 21.81 19.72
N ILE A 27 -10.21 20.63 20.00
CA ILE A 27 -10.24 20.02 21.34
C ILE A 27 -9.47 20.87 22.34
N SER A 28 -8.30 21.41 21.98
CA SER A 28 -7.53 22.30 22.86
C SER A 28 -8.31 23.57 23.23
N ILE A 29 -8.94 24.21 22.25
CA ILE A 29 -9.78 25.40 22.48
C ILE A 29 -11.00 25.04 23.33
N ALA A 30 -11.70 23.94 23.02
CA ALA A 30 -12.84 23.47 23.80
C ALA A 30 -12.47 23.16 25.26
N LYS A 31 -11.31 22.52 25.50
CA LYS A 31 -10.77 22.29 26.87
C LYS A 31 -10.50 23.60 27.59
N SER A 32 -9.86 24.58 26.93
CA SER A 32 -9.56 25.87 27.54
C SER A 32 -10.82 26.65 27.92
N TRP A 33 -11.85 26.61 27.07
CA TRP A 33 -13.15 27.22 27.34
C TRP A 33 -13.94 26.48 28.42
N ALA A 34 -13.91 25.14 28.44
CA ALA A 34 -14.49 24.31 29.50
C ALA A 34 -13.94 24.67 30.88
N GLN A 35 -12.61 24.78 30.98
CA GLN A 35 -11.92 25.17 32.20
C GLN A 35 -12.26 26.59 32.63
N ALA A 36 -12.43 27.51 31.68
CA ALA A 36 -12.82 28.88 31.96
C ALA A 36 -14.30 29.02 32.39
N THR A 37 -15.17 28.09 31.99
CA THR A 37 -16.62 28.16 32.23
C THR A 37 -17.11 27.21 33.32
N GLY A 38 -16.26 26.32 33.83
CA GLY A 38 -16.64 25.32 34.83
C GLY A 38 -17.58 24.22 34.32
N VAL A 39 -17.77 24.13 33.00
CA VAL A 39 -18.65 23.14 32.36
C VAL A 39 -17.85 21.87 32.05
N ASN A 40 -18.20 20.77 32.71
CA ASN A 40 -17.63 19.45 32.41
C ASN A 40 -18.22 18.90 31.10
N PHE A 41 -17.38 18.73 30.08
CA PHE A 41 -17.76 18.25 28.74
C PHE A 41 -18.19 16.78 28.66
N THR A 42 -18.31 16.09 29.81
CA THR A 42 -18.32 14.63 29.91
C THR A 42 -19.62 13.97 29.44
N GLU A 43 -20.75 14.68 29.29
CA GLU A 43 -22.06 14.01 29.12
C GLU A 43 -22.80 14.25 27.79
N ASN A 44 -22.56 15.32 27.03
CA ASN A 44 -23.53 15.72 25.99
C ASN A 44 -23.09 15.59 24.52
N TRP A 45 -21.88 15.15 24.21
CA TRP A 45 -21.35 15.23 22.84
C TRP A 45 -21.00 13.91 22.15
N GLY A 46 -21.66 12.79 22.48
CA GLY A 46 -21.61 11.55 21.66
C GLY A 46 -20.21 10.97 21.35
N LEU A 47 -19.14 11.57 21.88
CA LEU A 47 -17.77 11.08 21.85
C LEU A 47 -17.69 10.01 22.93
N VAL A 48 -18.05 8.80 22.53
CA VAL A 48 -18.02 7.58 23.33
C VAL A 48 -16.67 7.46 24.07
N GLY A 49 -16.74 7.54 25.40
CA GLY A 49 -16.00 6.63 26.29
C GLY A 49 -14.51 6.85 26.51
N ILE A 50 -13.97 8.07 26.37
CA ILE A 50 -12.58 8.36 26.74
C ILE A 50 -12.56 9.55 27.71
N THR A 51 -12.77 9.22 28.98
CA THR A 51 -12.89 10.19 30.08
C THR A 51 -11.56 10.83 30.50
N ASP A 52 -10.43 10.29 30.04
CA ASP A 52 -9.11 10.82 30.40
C ASP A 52 -8.53 11.72 29.30
N PRO A 53 -8.22 13.00 29.62
CA PRO A 53 -7.66 13.94 28.65
C PRO A 53 -6.32 13.48 28.06
N GLY A 54 -5.57 12.63 28.76
CA GLY A 54 -4.34 12.01 28.26
C GLY A 54 -4.57 10.94 27.19
N THR A 55 -5.70 10.23 27.24
CA THR A 55 -6.01 9.18 26.25
C THR A 55 -6.44 9.78 24.91
N ILE A 56 -7.16 10.91 24.92
CA ILE A 56 -7.52 11.67 23.70
C ILE A 56 -6.27 12.22 23.00
N GLU A 57 -5.30 12.74 23.78
CA GLU A 57 -4.03 13.24 23.23
C GLU A 57 -3.18 12.11 22.65
N ALA A 58 -3.07 10.98 23.36
CA ALA A 58 -2.37 9.81 22.86
C ALA A 58 -2.96 9.29 21.54
N LEU A 59 -4.29 9.24 21.43
CA LEU A 59 -4.98 8.87 20.19
C LEU A 59 -4.70 9.84 19.04
N GLY A 60 -4.66 11.15 19.32
CA GLY A 60 -4.29 12.16 18.33
C GLY A 60 -2.87 12.01 17.79
N TRP A 61 -1.91 11.66 18.66
CA TRP A 61 -0.54 11.36 18.23
C TRP A 61 -0.45 10.08 17.40
N ILE A 62 -1.18 9.03 17.79
CA ILE A 62 -1.23 7.76 17.04
C ILE A 62 -1.81 7.99 15.64
N THR A 63 -2.90 8.74 15.50
CA THR A 63 -3.49 9.04 14.19
C THR A 63 -2.55 9.88 13.33
N MET A 64 -1.88 10.88 13.92
CA MET A 64 -0.87 11.68 13.22
C MET A 64 0.26 10.81 12.68
N ILE A 65 0.83 9.93 13.51
CA ILE A 65 1.91 9.02 13.10
C ILE A 65 1.44 8.10 11.97
N CYS A 66 0.23 7.56 12.07
CA CYS A 66 -0.35 6.71 11.03
C CYS A 66 -0.40 7.42 9.67
N PHE A 67 -0.87 8.67 9.63
CA PHE A 67 -0.93 9.42 8.39
C PHE A 67 0.46 9.80 7.85
N VAL A 68 1.43 10.12 8.72
CA VAL A 68 2.82 10.33 8.28
C VAL A 68 3.38 9.07 7.62
N VAL A 69 3.16 7.91 8.23
CA VAL A 69 3.56 6.62 7.64
C VAL A 69 2.87 6.39 6.30
N SER A 70 1.58 6.75 6.17
CA SER A 70 0.86 6.67 4.90
C SER A 70 1.41 7.61 3.82
N VAL A 71 1.89 8.81 4.17
CA VAL A 71 2.58 9.71 3.22
C VAL A 71 3.86 9.04 2.69
N VAL A 72 4.64 8.43 3.58
CA VAL A 72 5.85 7.70 3.21
C VAL A 72 5.50 6.49 2.33
N GLY A 73 4.42 5.76 2.67
CA GLY A 73 3.86 4.69 1.84
C GLY A 73 3.47 5.17 0.45
N ALA A 74 2.86 6.36 0.33
CA ALA A 74 2.52 6.99 -0.95
C ALA A 74 3.74 7.35 -1.80
N ALA A 75 4.82 7.84 -1.18
CA ALA A 75 6.07 8.08 -1.89
C ALA A 75 6.67 6.77 -2.45
N PHE A 76 6.51 5.65 -1.74
CA PHE A 76 7.00 4.34 -2.20
C PHE A 76 6.12 3.67 -3.26
N ALA A 77 4.93 4.20 -3.57
CA ALA A 77 4.02 3.59 -4.54
C ALA A 77 4.60 3.46 -5.96
N LEU A 78 5.55 4.31 -6.33
CA LEU A 78 6.22 4.27 -7.63
C LEU A 78 7.35 3.24 -7.71
N SER A 79 8.10 3.07 -6.60
CA SER A 79 9.35 2.30 -6.56
C SER A 79 9.18 0.90 -6.00
N LYS A 80 8.33 0.73 -4.97
CA LYS A 80 8.09 -0.55 -4.29
C LYS A 80 6.60 -0.73 -3.99
N PRO A 81 5.78 -1.08 -5.01
CA PRO A 81 4.32 -1.12 -4.88
C PRO A 81 3.83 -2.11 -3.81
N LYS A 82 4.53 -3.23 -3.60
CA LYS A 82 4.18 -4.20 -2.55
C LYS A 82 4.27 -3.59 -1.15
N ILE A 83 5.37 -2.87 -0.87
CA ILE A 83 5.63 -2.27 0.44
C ILE A 83 4.73 -1.06 0.66
N ALA A 84 4.54 -0.25 -0.39
CA ALA A 84 3.63 0.88 -0.40
C ALA A 84 2.19 0.49 -0.04
N GLY A 85 1.68 -0.60 -0.63
CA GLY A 85 0.33 -1.10 -0.34
C GLY A 85 0.11 -1.39 1.15
N TRP A 86 1.03 -2.11 1.79
CA TRP A 86 0.95 -2.41 3.22
C TRP A 86 1.15 -1.17 4.09
N ALA A 87 2.08 -0.27 3.71
CA ALA A 87 2.34 0.98 4.41
C ALA A 87 1.17 1.99 4.34
N MET A 88 0.21 1.80 3.42
CA MET A 88 -1.03 2.57 3.37
C MET A 88 -2.19 1.88 4.10
N ILE A 89 -2.36 0.57 3.91
CA ILE A 89 -3.51 -0.17 4.45
C ILE A 89 -3.41 -0.33 5.97
N ILE A 90 -2.23 -0.68 6.50
CA ILE A 90 -2.06 -0.95 7.94
C ILE A 90 -2.38 0.31 8.76
N PRO A 91 -1.81 1.50 8.46
CA PRO A 91 -2.15 2.69 9.21
C PRO A 91 -3.62 3.11 9.05
N ALA A 92 -4.21 2.94 7.87
CA ALA A 92 -5.62 3.23 7.65
C ALA A 92 -6.55 2.34 8.49
N ALA A 93 -6.22 1.04 8.60
CA ALA A 93 -6.95 0.10 9.43
C ALA A 93 -6.83 0.42 10.93
N VAL A 94 -5.62 0.81 11.37
CA VAL A 94 -5.38 1.26 12.75
C VAL A 94 -6.21 2.50 13.06
N VAL A 95 -6.18 3.52 12.21
CA VAL A 95 -6.96 4.76 12.39
C VAL A 95 -8.47 4.47 12.41
N PHE A 96 -8.94 3.53 11.58
CA PHE A 96 -10.34 3.12 11.56
C PHE A 96 -10.76 2.40 12.87
N LEU A 97 -9.91 1.52 13.40
CA LEU A 97 -10.15 0.79 14.66
C LEU A 97 -10.16 1.69 15.90
N PHE A 98 -9.29 2.70 15.94
CA PHE A 98 -9.16 3.60 17.08
C PHE A 98 -10.17 4.75 17.11
N GLY A 99 -11.10 4.81 16.14
CA GLY A 99 -12.39 5.46 16.34
C GLY A 99 -12.34 6.94 16.69
N VAL A 100 -11.34 7.71 16.24
CA VAL A 100 -11.46 9.17 16.22
C VAL A 100 -12.37 9.52 15.04
N VAL A 101 -13.68 9.30 15.23
CA VAL A 101 -14.68 9.34 14.16
C VAL A 101 -15.02 10.79 13.82
N ASN A 102 -14.09 11.46 13.15
CA ASN A 102 -14.44 12.56 12.26
C ASN A 102 -14.71 11.98 10.88
N VAL A 103 -15.80 12.40 10.23
CA VAL A 103 -16.18 11.98 8.89
C VAL A 103 -15.01 12.15 7.91
N THR A 104 -14.21 13.20 8.07
CA THR A 104 -13.02 13.45 7.25
C THR A 104 -11.93 12.39 7.42
N ILE A 105 -11.70 11.90 8.65
CA ILE A 105 -10.75 10.82 8.94
C ILE A 105 -11.25 9.51 8.32
N GLY A 106 -12.55 9.23 8.43
CA GLY A 106 -13.16 8.07 7.78
C GLY A 106 -12.99 8.08 6.26
N ILE A 107 -13.26 9.22 5.62
CA ILE A 107 -13.07 9.41 4.16
C ILE A 107 -11.60 9.23 3.78
N SER A 108 -10.67 9.81 4.56
CA SER A 108 -9.24 9.67 4.37
C SER A 108 -8.79 8.19 4.42
N SER A 109 -9.25 7.42 5.41
CA SER A 109 -8.94 5.99 5.52
C SER A 109 -9.44 5.18 4.33
N VAL A 110 -10.62 5.50 3.78
CA VAL A 110 -11.13 4.84 2.57
C VAL A 110 -10.23 5.10 1.37
N PHE A 111 -9.80 6.36 1.17
CA PHE A 111 -8.86 6.69 0.09
C PHE A 111 -7.52 5.96 0.23
N LEU A 112 -7.01 5.82 1.45
CA LEU A 112 -5.77 5.08 1.73
C LEU A 112 -5.91 3.58 1.47
N ILE A 113 -7.04 2.98 1.84
CA ILE A 113 -7.33 1.57 1.56
C ILE A 113 -7.38 1.33 0.05
N LEU A 114 -8.09 2.18 -0.70
CA LEU A 114 -8.17 2.08 -2.16
C LEU A 114 -6.79 2.26 -2.82
N ALA A 115 -6.02 3.25 -2.38
CA ALA A 115 -4.65 3.47 -2.85
C ALA A 115 -3.76 2.25 -2.60
N GLY A 116 -3.86 1.67 -1.40
CA GLY A 116 -3.09 0.49 -1.04
C GLY A 116 -3.49 -0.76 -1.84
N ILE A 117 -4.79 -0.96 -2.10
CA ILE A 117 -5.28 -2.05 -2.95
C ILE A 117 -4.73 -1.92 -4.37
N PHE A 118 -4.77 -0.72 -4.96
CA PHE A 118 -4.20 -0.49 -6.29
C PHE A 118 -2.70 -0.79 -6.33
N SER A 119 -1.96 -0.41 -5.29
CA SER A 119 -0.53 -0.72 -5.17
C SER A 119 -0.26 -2.23 -5.07
N LEU A 120 -1.09 -2.99 -4.32
CA LEU A 120 -0.96 -4.45 -4.22
C LEU A 120 -1.35 -5.19 -5.51
N ILE A 121 -2.36 -4.73 -6.23
CA ILE A 121 -2.75 -5.30 -7.53
C ILE A 121 -1.59 -5.17 -8.52
N GLU A 122 -0.96 -4.00 -8.54
CA GLU A 122 0.17 -3.74 -9.43
C GLU A 122 1.40 -4.55 -9.05
N ALA A 123 1.70 -4.71 -7.77
CA ALA A 123 2.75 -5.61 -7.31
C ALA A 123 2.50 -7.08 -7.73
N LYS A 124 1.24 -7.53 -7.73
CA LYS A 124 0.88 -8.87 -8.23
C LYS A 124 1.01 -9.00 -9.75
N GLN A 125 0.85 -7.91 -10.50
CA GLN A 125 1.07 -7.93 -11.95
C GLN A 125 2.56 -7.97 -12.27
N GLU A 126 3.37 -7.18 -11.57
CA GLU A 126 4.83 -7.16 -11.73
C GLU A 126 5.45 -8.53 -11.45
N ASN A 127 5.06 -9.20 -10.35
CA ASN A 127 5.53 -10.55 -10.05
C ASN A 127 5.13 -11.59 -11.11
N ARG A 128 3.91 -11.52 -11.65
CA ARG A 128 3.46 -12.46 -12.68
C ARG A 128 4.20 -12.28 -14.00
N ASN A 129 4.53 -11.06 -14.38
CA ASN A 129 5.29 -10.81 -15.61
C ASN A 129 6.72 -11.35 -15.49
N VAL A 130 7.37 -11.19 -14.33
CA VAL A 130 8.70 -11.77 -14.08
C VAL A 130 8.67 -13.29 -14.14
N GLU A 131 7.66 -13.95 -13.53
CA GLU A 131 7.50 -15.41 -13.64
C GLU A 131 7.27 -15.88 -15.08
N ILE A 132 6.61 -15.08 -15.93
CA ILE A 132 6.40 -15.41 -17.34
C ILE A 132 7.71 -15.28 -18.12
N GLU A 133 8.49 -14.22 -17.91
CA GLU A 133 9.79 -14.02 -18.56
C GLU A 133 10.79 -15.11 -18.17
N GLU A 134 10.90 -15.45 -16.88
CA GLU A 134 11.78 -16.55 -16.44
C GLU A 134 11.36 -17.89 -17.04
N ASN A 135 10.06 -18.16 -17.15
CA ASN A 135 9.59 -19.39 -17.79
C ASN A 135 9.87 -19.38 -19.30
N GLU A 136 9.66 -18.28 -20.02
CA GLU A 136 9.98 -18.17 -21.45
C GLU A 136 11.48 -18.35 -21.73
N GLU A 137 12.37 -17.79 -20.90
CA GLU A 137 13.82 -18.02 -21.00
C GLU A 137 14.18 -19.50 -20.78
N VAL A 138 13.60 -20.15 -19.78
CA VAL A 138 13.82 -21.59 -19.54
C VAL A 138 13.29 -22.45 -20.69
N TYR A 139 12.13 -22.12 -21.26
CA TYR A 139 11.57 -22.86 -22.41
C TYR A 139 12.37 -22.65 -23.70
N THR A 140 12.91 -21.45 -23.93
CA THR A 140 13.73 -21.15 -25.11
C THR A 140 15.11 -21.80 -25.03
N GLU A 141 15.71 -21.91 -23.85
CA GLU A 141 17.00 -22.59 -23.68
C GLU A 141 16.90 -24.11 -23.90
N ASP A 142 15.86 -24.77 -23.38
CA ASP A 142 15.64 -26.21 -23.57
C ASP A 142 15.25 -26.57 -25.02
N THR A 143 14.49 -25.70 -25.72
CA THR A 143 14.24 -25.88 -27.15
C THR A 143 15.48 -25.64 -28.02
N SER A 144 16.32 -24.66 -27.67
CA SER A 144 17.60 -24.39 -28.35
C SER A 144 18.52 -25.61 -28.28
N LEU A 145 18.77 -26.16 -27.09
CA LEU A 145 19.64 -27.33 -26.90
C LEU A 145 19.10 -28.58 -27.61
N LYS A 146 17.79 -28.84 -27.53
CA LYS A 146 17.17 -29.96 -28.25
C LYS A 146 17.25 -29.77 -29.76
N SER A 147 17.11 -28.54 -30.27
CA SER A 147 17.22 -28.24 -31.69
C SER A 147 18.66 -28.40 -32.21
N LEU A 148 19.66 -27.95 -31.44
CA LEU A 148 21.09 -28.11 -31.75
C LEU A 148 21.51 -29.58 -31.68
N PHE A 149 21.05 -30.32 -30.67
CA PHE A 149 21.29 -31.76 -30.57
C PHE A 149 20.64 -32.53 -31.73
N LYS A 150 19.41 -32.16 -32.12
CA LYS A 150 18.72 -32.77 -33.26
C LYS A 150 19.45 -32.48 -34.58
N ALA A 151 19.94 -31.26 -34.77
CA ALA A 151 20.73 -30.88 -35.94
C ALA A 151 22.06 -31.64 -36.00
N TRP A 152 22.77 -31.75 -34.87
CA TRP A 152 24.00 -32.53 -34.74
C TRP A 152 23.77 -34.02 -35.01
N TRP A 153 22.73 -34.61 -34.42
CA TRP A 153 22.37 -36.02 -34.61
C TRP A 153 21.98 -36.35 -36.05
N GLN A 154 21.33 -35.41 -36.74
CA GLN A 154 20.98 -35.56 -38.16
C GLN A 154 22.18 -35.37 -39.09
N ALA A 155 23.17 -34.56 -38.71
CA ALA A 155 24.41 -34.41 -39.46
C ALA A 155 25.23 -35.72 -39.45
N GLY A 156 25.37 -36.38 -38.30
CA GLY A 156 26.10 -37.64 -38.19
C GLY A 156 25.48 -38.83 -38.95
N LYS A 157 24.18 -38.76 -39.28
CA LYS A 157 23.50 -39.81 -40.07
C LYS A 157 23.62 -39.62 -41.59
N LYS A 158 24.09 -38.47 -42.08
CA LYS A 158 24.20 -38.20 -43.51
C LYS A 158 25.47 -38.78 -44.14
N ASP A 159 26.46 -39.15 -43.35
CA ASP A 159 27.74 -39.64 -43.85
C ASP A 159 27.73 -41.15 -44.19
N ASP A 160 26.73 -41.91 -43.70
CA ASP A 160 26.65 -43.37 -43.91
C ASP A 160 26.04 -43.77 -45.26
N HIS A 161 25.45 -42.83 -46.03
CA HIS A 161 24.77 -43.13 -47.29
C HIS A 161 25.58 -42.88 -48.58
N ASN A 162 26.86 -42.49 -48.47
CA ASN A 162 27.70 -42.15 -49.63
C ASN A 162 28.95 -43.04 -49.84
N LEU A 163 29.04 -44.21 -49.20
CA LEU A 163 30.17 -45.15 -49.38
C LEU A 163 29.81 -46.43 -50.17
N GLY A 164 28.77 -46.37 -51.01
CA GLY A 164 28.37 -47.48 -51.88
C GLY A 164 28.31 -47.06 -53.34
N GLY A 165 29.46 -46.82 -53.97
CA GLY A 165 29.54 -46.48 -55.38
C GLY A 165 30.97 -46.24 -55.85
N ASP A 166 31.74 -47.33 -55.98
CA ASP A 166 32.43 -47.75 -57.21
C ASP A 166 33.29 -48.99 -56.93
#